data_AF-K1TUS6-F1
#
_entry.id   AF-K1TUS6-F1
#
_cell.length_a   1.000
_cell.length_b   1.000
_cell.length_c   1.000
_cell.angle_alpha   90.00
_cell.angle_beta   90.00
_cell.angle_gamma   90.00
#
_symmetry.space_group_name_H-M   'P 1'
#
loop_
_entity.id
_entity.type
_entity.pdbx_description
1 polymer ?
#
loop_
_entity_poly.entity_id
_entity_poly.type
_entity_poly.pdbx_seq_one_letter_code
_entity_poly.pdbx_strand_id
1 'polypeptide(L)'
;MGTKLTVLDKEGNVVDQWTSVKDQPHVIKRLTVGEEYTLREEMAPYGYLKATDVKFTLKDTAEIQKVEMKDEVPTGLLIINKNGEFLDKVTLLDQVKGTVEHLFEYVTGSLSDVTFDVFAAEDIKAADGVSEDYFKTDEKVGTITTDSNGIAQMGDLPAGKYYVKE
;
A
#
# COMPACT_ATOMS: atom_id res chain seq x y z
N MET A 1 -15.39 -9.47 13.30
CA MET A 1 -15.31 -9.28 14.77
C MET A 1 -14.30 -8.17 15.01
N GLY A 2 -14.56 -7.23 15.92
CA GLY A 2 -13.64 -6.12 16.15
C GLY A 2 -12.44 -6.49 17.01
N THR A 3 -11.57 -5.50 17.19
CA THR A 3 -10.31 -5.62 17.93
C THR A 3 -10.49 -5.30 19.41
N LYS A 4 -9.64 -5.85 20.28
CA LYS A 4 -9.63 -5.48 21.71
C LYS A 4 -8.89 -4.16 21.89
N LEU A 5 -9.60 -3.17 22.41
CA LEU A 5 -9.08 -1.84 22.71
C LEU A 5 -9.00 -1.65 24.22
N THR A 6 -7.95 -0.95 24.65
CA THR A 6 -7.67 -0.60 26.05
C THR A 6 -7.39 0.88 26.14
N VAL A 7 -7.92 1.56 27.14
CA VAL A 7 -7.48 2.91 27.53
C VAL A 7 -6.67 2.83 28.81
N LEU A 8 -5.47 3.39 28.76
CA LEU A 8 -4.49 3.43 29.84
C LEU A 8 -4.35 4.86 30.38
N ASP A 9 -4.16 5.01 31.69
CA ASP A 9 -3.73 6.27 32.28
C ASP A 9 -2.21 6.51 32.09
N LYS A 10 -1.71 7.66 32.55
CA LYS A 10 -0.28 8.02 32.50
C LYS A 10 0.66 7.07 33.26
N GLU A 11 0.13 6.31 34.22
CA GLU A 11 0.87 5.34 35.02
C GLU A 11 0.86 3.94 34.36
N GLY A 12 0.10 3.78 33.27
CA GLY A 12 -0.07 2.53 32.54
C GLY A 12 -1.14 1.62 33.14
N ASN A 13 -2.00 2.11 34.02
CA ASN A 13 -3.12 1.32 34.55
C ASN A 13 -4.28 1.31 33.55
N VAL A 14 -4.98 0.17 33.47
CA VAL A 14 -6.16 0.01 32.63
C VAL A 14 -7.34 0.79 33.24
N VAL A 15 -7.83 1.77 32.50
CA VAL A 15 -8.99 2.58 32.86
C VAL A 15 -10.28 2.01 32.26
N ASP A 16 -10.20 1.49 31.04
CA ASP A 16 -11.31 0.81 30.38
C ASP A 16 -10.81 -0.16 29.30
N GLN A 17 -11.61 -1.18 28.98
CA GLN A 17 -11.28 -2.18 27.97
C GLN A 17 -12.55 -2.72 27.30
N TRP A 18 -12.57 -2.75 25.97
CA TRP A 18 -13.72 -3.25 25.19
C TRP A 18 -13.29 -3.92 23.89
N THR A 19 -14.25 -4.53 23.20
CA THR A 19 -14.06 -5.03 21.82
C THR A 19 -14.77 -4.08 20.87
N SER A 20 -14.07 -3.58 19.84
CA SER A 20 -14.66 -2.63 18.90
C SER A 20 -15.81 -3.26 18.10
N VAL A 21 -16.75 -2.42 17.69
CA VAL A 21 -17.89 -2.81 16.84
C VAL A 21 -17.96 -1.81 15.70
N LYS A 22 -18.06 -2.30 14.47
CA LYS A 22 -18.12 -1.48 13.26
C LYS A 22 -19.24 -0.44 13.38
N ASP A 23 -18.92 0.81 13.04
CA ASP A 23 -19.83 1.97 13.06
C ASP A 23 -20.49 2.28 14.42
N GLN A 24 -19.97 1.73 15.53
CA GLN A 24 -20.46 2.00 16.87
C GLN A 24 -19.39 2.66 17.73
N PRO A 25 -19.63 3.89 18.24
CA PRO A 25 -18.71 4.52 19.18
C PRO A 25 -18.79 3.83 20.55
N HIS A 26 -17.63 3.69 21.19
CA HIS A 26 -17.56 3.30 22.60
C HIS A 26 -17.50 4.56 23.47
N VAL A 27 -18.31 4.61 24.53
CA VAL A 27 -18.40 5.77 25.42
C VAL A 27 -17.75 5.44 26.75
N ILE A 28 -16.63 6.09 27.02
CA ILE A 28 -15.92 6.00 28.30
C ILE A 28 -16.40 7.13 29.21
N LYS A 29 -16.75 6.79 30.45
CA LYS A 29 -17.22 7.75 31.46
C LYS A 29 -16.19 7.85 32.60
N ARG A 30 -16.22 8.97 33.32
CA ARG A 30 -15.41 9.22 34.54
C ARG A 30 -13.91 9.33 34.30
N LEU A 31 -13.51 9.80 33.12
CA LEU A 31 -12.14 10.22 32.89
C LEU A 31 -11.90 11.60 33.53
N THR A 32 -10.68 11.82 34.03
CA THR A 32 -10.30 13.05 34.73
C THR A 32 -9.86 14.10 33.70
N VAL A 33 -10.43 15.29 33.81
CA VAL A 33 -10.06 16.44 32.97
C VAL A 33 -8.62 16.86 33.26
N GLY A 34 -7.87 17.19 32.20
CA GLY A 34 -6.47 17.62 32.26
C GLY A 34 -5.46 16.47 32.28
N GLU A 35 -5.90 15.22 32.42
CA GLU A 35 -5.02 14.05 32.43
C GLU A 35 -4.81 13.50 31.01
N GLU A 36 -3.61 12.93 30.78
CA GLU A 36 -3.26 12.22 29.55
C GLU A 36 -3.67 10.74 29.66
N TYR A 37 -4.23 10.24 28.57
CA TYR A 37 -4.63 8.85 28.39
C TYR A 37 -4.05 8.32 27.08
N THR A 38 -3.87 6.99 27.03
CA THR A 38 -3.43 6.28 25.83
C THR A 38 -4.49 5.26 25.43
N LEU A 39 -5.05 5.41 24.24
CA LEU A 39 -5.85 4.39 23.58
C LEU A 39 -4.89 3.44 22.84
N ARG A 40 -4.97 2.15 23.18
CA ARG A 40 -4.12 1.10 22.65
C ARG A 40 -4.96 -0.04 22.09
N GLU A 41 -4.53 -0.53 20.94
CA GLU A 41 -4.98 -1.82 20.43
C GLU A 41 -4.12 -2.94 21.05
N GLU A 42 -4.75 -3.95 21.65
CA GLU A 42 -4.02 -5.07 22.25
C GLU A 42 -3.52 -6.06 21.18
N MET A 43 -4.38 -6.36 20.20
CA MET A 43 -4.09 -7.27 19.10
C MET A 43 -4.77 -6.81 17.82
N ALA A 44 -3.99 -6.61 16.76
CA ALA A 44 -4.53 -6.37 15.42
C ALA A 44 -5.45 -7.53 14.96
N PRO A 45 -6.56 -7.24 14.28
CA PRO A 45 -7.30 -8.25 13.53
C PRO A 45 -6.40 -8.96 12.51
N TYR A 46 -6.79 -10.16 12.11
CA TYR A 46 -6.10 -10.87 11.03
C TYR A 46 -6.03 -9.99 9.77
N GLY A 47 -4.83 -9.83 9.21
CA GLY A 47 -4.60 -9.05 8.00
C GLY A 47 -4.31 -7.55 8.21
N TYR A 48 -4.30 -7.06 9.45
CA TYR A 48 -3.90 -5.69 9.80
C TYR A 48 -2.59 -5.67 10.58
N LEU A 49 -1.89 -4.53 10.50
CA LEU A 49 -0.80 -4.17 11.40
C LEU A 49 -1.39 -3.62 12.70
N LYS A 50 -0.66 -3.83 13.79
CA LYS A 50 -1.02 -3.26 15.10
C LYS A 50 -1.03 -1.75 14.99
N ALA A 51 -2.17 -1.13 15.27
CA ALA A 51 -2.30 0.32 15.20
C ALA A 51 -1.42 0.99 16.27
N THR A 52 -0.88 2.16 15.91
CA THR A 52 -0.05 2.97 16.82
C THR A 52 -0.91 3.50 17.97
N ASP A 53 -0.35 3.50 19.19
CA ASP A 53 -0.98 4.07 20.39
C ASP A 53 -1.43 5.51 20.14
N VAL A 54 -2.69 5.81 20.44
CA VAL A 54 -3.26 7.15 20.32
C VAL A 54 -3.29 7.82 21.68
N LYS A 55 -2.46 8.84 21.87
CA LYS A 55 -2.45 9.66 23.07
C LYS A 55 -3.45 10.81 22.97
N PHE A 56 -4.20 11.04 24.03
CA PHE A 56 -5.14 12.14 24.11
C PHE A 56 -5.22 12.73 25.51
N THR A 57 -5.52 14.02 25.59
CA THR A 57 -5.74 14.73 26.85
C THR A 57 -7.16 15.25 26.88
N LEU A 58 -7.88 15.01 27.97
CA LEU A 58 -9.23 15.55 28.14
C LEU A 58 -9.18 17.03 28.49
N LYS A 59 -9.70 17.87 27.61
CA LYS A 59 -9.90 19.30 27.87
C LYS A 59 -11.13 19.54 28.74
N ASP A 60 -11.12 20.62 29.51
CA ASP A 60 -12.30 21.06 30.27
C ASP A 60 -13.31 21.74 29.32
N THR A 61 -14.06 20.92 28.60
CA THR A 61 -15.07 21.38 27.64
C THR A 61 -16.41 20.75 27.96
N ALA A 62 -17.50 21.48 27.76
CA ALA A 62 -18.86 20.93 27.88
C ALA A 62 -19.24 19.97 26.72
N GLU A 63 -18.33 19.76 25.77
CA GLU A 63 -18.51 18.93 24.58
C GLU A 63 -17.87 17.55 24.71
N ILE A 64 -18.44 16.56 24.01
CA ILE A 64 -17.85 15.22 23.89
C ILE A 64 -16.61 15.31 23.02
N GLN A 65 -15.46 14.93 23.58
CA GLN A 65 -14.20 14.86 22.84
C GLN A 65 -14.08 13.51 22.12
N LYS A 66 -13.96 13.57 20.80
CA LYS A 66 -13.83 12.38 19.94
C LYS A 66 -12.36 12.01 19.80
N VAL A 67 -12.05 10.75 20.02
CA VAL A 67 -10.74 10.14 19.74
C VAL A 67 -10.96 9.03 18.74
N GLU A 68 -10.16 9.02 17.67
CA GLU A 68 -10.24 8.02 16.60
C GLU A 68 -8.93 7.25 16.53
N MET A 69 -9.03 5.92 16.45
CA MET A 69 -7.94 5.01 16.11
C MET A 69 -8.29 4.34 14.79
N LYS A 70 -7.33 4.29 13.86
CA LYS A 70 -7.48 3.67 12.55
C LYS A 70 -6.51 2.50 12.47
N ASP A 71 -7.00 1.37 11.97
CA ASP A 71 -6.17 0.21 11.72
C ASP A 71 -5.28 0.46 10.49
N GLU A 72 -4.04 -0.03 10.53
CA GLU A 72 -3.12 0.03 9.40
C GLU A 72 -3.13 -1.31 8.66
N VAL A 73 -3.16 -1.29 7.32
CA VAL A 73 -3.03 -2.50 6.49
C VAL A 73 -1.63 -2.58 5.89
N PRO A 74 -1.01 -3.76 5.84
CA PRO A 74 0.25 -3.93 5.13
C PRO A 74 0.00 -3.80 3.61
N THR A 75 0.85 -3.02 2.93
CA THR A 75 0.81 -2.85 1.48
C THR A 75 2.05 -3.44 0.81
N GLY A 76 1.91 -3.78 -0.47
CA GLY A 76 2.97 -4.28 -1.33
C GLY A 76 3.52 -3.20 -2.27
N LEU A 77 4.78 -3.39 -2.68
CA LEU A 77 5.44 -2.63 -3.73
C LEU A 77 5.70 -3.56 -4.92
N LEU A 78 5.08 -3.26 -6.06
CA LEU A 78 5.38 -3.89 -7.34
C LEU A 78 6.52 -3.13 -8.01
N ILE A 79 7.56 -3.85 -8.45
CA ILE A 79 8.69 -3.29 -9.20
C ILE A 79 8.86 -4.10 -10.48
N ILE A 80 8.86 -3.40 -11.62
CA ILE A 80 9.22 -3.95 -12.93
C ILE A 80 10.55 -3.37 -13.34
N ASN A 81 11.46 -4.22 -13.82
CA ASN A 81 12.68 -3.81 -14.50
C ASN A 81 12.63 -4.29 -15.95
N LYS A 82 12.70 -3.35 -16.90
CA LYS A 82 12.64 -3.61 -18.33
C LYS A 82 13.99 -3.29 -18.96
N ASN A 83 14.63 -4.32 -19.51
CA ASN A 83 15.84 -4.23 -20.30
C ASN A 83 15.56 -4.68 -21.74
N GLY A 84 16.33 -4.18 -22.70
CA GLY A 84 16.21 -4.54 -24.11
C GLY A 84 17.53 -4.41 -24.87
N GLU A 85 17.57 -4.96 -26.08
CA GLU A 85 18.64 -4.75 -27.05
C GLU A 85 18.27 -3.60 -27.99
N PHE A 86 19.15 -2.63 -28.11
CA PHE A 86 19.00 -1.47 -28.99
C PHE A 86 20.03 -1.54 -30.09
N LEU A 87 19.63 -1.14 -31.29
CA LEU A 87 20.58 -0.95 -32.37
C LEU A 87 21.46 0.26 -32.04
N ASP A 88 22.73 0.01 -31.73
CA ASP A 88 23.73 1.04 -31.46
C ASP A 88 24.17 1.71 -32.76
N LYS A 89 24.45 0.86 -33.75
CA LYS A 89 25.13 1.29 -34.95
C LYS A 89 24.80 0.39 -36.13
N VAL A 90 24.59 1.02 -37.27
CA VAL A 90 24.55 0.35 -38.58
C VAL A 90 25.79 0.75 -39.36
N THR A 91 26.65 -0.22 -39.67
CA THR A 91 27.83 0.01 -40.51
C THR A 91 27.61 -0.62 -41.89
N LEU A 92 27.75 0.17 -42.95
CA LEU A 92 27.81 -0.31 -44.33
C LEU A 92 29.21 -0.88 -44.58
N LEU A 93 29.31 -2.19 -44.83
CA LEU A 93 30.61 -2.84 -44.98
C LEU A 93 31.11 -2.82 -46.43
N ASP A 94 30.25 -3.07 -47.42
CA ASP A 94 30.63 -3.04 -48.83
C ASP A 94 29.41 -2.88 -49.76
N GLN A 95 29.64 -2.33 -50.95
CA GLN A 95 28.69 -2.27 -52.07
C GLN A 95 29.33 -2.88 -53.32
N VAL A 96 29.48 -4.19 -53.33
CA VAL A 96 29.90 -4.91 -54.55
C VAL A 96 28.66 -5.18 -55.40
N LYS A 97 28.71 -4.80 -56.68
CA LYS A 97 27.66 -4.94 -57.71
C LYS A 97 26.63 -6.05 -57.41
N GLY A 98 25.53 -5.67 -56.77
CA GLY A 98 24.35 -6.51 -56.56
C GLY A 98 24.03 -6.90 -55.12
N THR A 99 24.95 -6.74 -54.17
CA THR A 99 24.72 -7.07 -52.75
C THR A 99 25.13 -5.89 -51.86
N VAL A 100 24.23 -5.48 -50.95
CA VAL A 100 24.52 -4.50 -49.91
C VAL A 100 24.65 -5.24 -48.59
N GLU A 101 25.81 -5.11 -47.94
CA GLU A 101 26.06 -5.73 -46.64
C GLU A 101 26.00 -4.69 -45.50
N HIS A 102 25.14 -4.97 -44.52
CA HIS A 102 24.99 -4.18 -43.30
C HIS A 102 25.46 -4.98 -42.09
N LEU A 103 26.29 -4.38 -41.26
CA LEU A 103 26.57 -4.85 -39.90
C LEU A 103 25.73 -4.06 -38.91
N PHE A 104 24.92 -4.77 -38.14
CA PHE A 104 24.10 -4.20 -37.07
C PHE A 104 24.78 -4.52 -35.73
N GLU A 105 25.20 -3.49 -35.00
CA GLU A 105 25.75 -3.61 -33.66
C GLU A 105 24.65 -3.26 -32.67
N TYR A 106 24.42 -4.13 -31.68
CA TYR A 106 23.39 -3.94 -30.66
C TYR A 106 24.00 -3.77 -29.28
N VAL A 107 23.44 -2.89 -28.44
CA VAL A 107 23.75 -2.80 -27.01
C VAL A 107 22.55 -3.24 -26.19
N THR A 108 22.80 -3.92 -25.07
CA THR A 108 21.78 -4.17 -24.05
C THR A 108 21.71 -2.99 -23.08
N GLY A 109 20.53 -2.44 -22.85
CA GLY A 109 20.33 -1.34 -21.89
C GLY A 109 18.94 -1.34 -21.25
N SER A 110 18.76 -0.47 -20.27
CA SER A 110 17.46 -0.20 -19.65
C SER A 110 16.54 0.54 -20.62
N LEU A 111 15.26 0.17 -20.65
CA LEU A 111 14.24 0.82 -21.47
C LEU A 111 13.42 1.79 -20.62
N SER A 112 13.60 3.10 -20.82
CA SER A 112 12.73 4.13 -20.23
C SER A 112 11.45 4.33 -21.04
N ASP A 113 10.46 4.97 -20.43
CA ASP A 113 9.21 5.39 -21.06
C ASP A 113 8.33 4.24 -21.60
N VAL A 114 8.55 3.02 -21.11
CA VAL A 114 7.68 1.85 -21.38
C VAL A 114 6.57 1.81 -20.34
N THR A 115 5.32 1.83 -20.80
CA THR A 115 4.13 1.78 -19.95
C THR A 115 3.65 0.36 -19.74
N PHE A 116 3.24 0.05 -18.50
CA PHE A 116 2.56 -1.18 -18.14
C PHE A 116 1.26 -0.86 -17.42
N ASP A 117 0.17 -1.50 -17.85
CA ASP A 117 -1.07 -1.55 -17.11
C ASP A 117 -1.04 -2.69 -16.09
N VAL A 118 -1.33 -2.38 -14.83
CA VAL A 118 -1.37 -3.32 -13.72
C VAL A 118 -2.82 -3.73 -13.46
N PHE A 119 -3.07 -5.03 -13.35
CA PHE A 119 -4.40 -5.62 -13.12
C PHE A 119 -4.38 -6.54 -11.92
N ALA A 120 -5.53 -6.67 -11.26
CA ALA A 120 -5.76 -7.69 -10.24
C ALA A 120 -5.91 -9.07 -10.91
N ALA A 121 -5.11 -10.05 -10.50
CA ALA A 121 -5.14 -11.42 -11.04
C ALA A 121 -6.20 -12.31 -10.38
N GLU A 122 -6.81 -11.83 -9.30
CA GLU A 122 -7.88 -12.48 -8.54
C GLU A 122 -8.72 -11.40 -7.87
N ASP A 123 -9.84 -11.78 -7.24
CA ASP A 123 -10.61 -10.86 -6.40
C ASP A 123 -9.78 -10.50 -5.16
N ILE A 124 -9.44 -9.22 -5.03
CA ILE A 124 -8.63 -8.68 -3.94
C ILE A 124 -9.58 -8.11 -2.89
N LYS A 125 -9.64 -8.80 -1.74
CA LYS A 125 -10.60 -8.51 -0.68
C LYS A 125 -9.99 -7.62 0.39
N ALA A 126 -10.84 -6.88 1.10
CA ALA A 126 -10.42 -6.22 2.32
C ALA A 126 -9.94 -7.25 3.35
N ALA A 127 -8.87 -6.88 4.08
CA ALA A 127 -8.24 -7.74 5.07
C ALA A 127 -9.18 -8.12 6.23
N ASP A 128 -10.14 -7.24 6.56
CA ASP A 128 -11.10 -7.45 7.66
C ASP A 128 -12.21 -8.47 7.33
N GLY A 129 -12.37 -8.82 6.05
CA GLY A 129 -13.47 -9.65 5.56
C GLY A 129 -14.86 -9.02 5.75
N VAL A 130 -14.94 -7.72 6.03
CA VAL A 130 -16.19 -6.98 6.30
C VAL A 130 -16.32 -5.74 5.42
N SER A 131 -15.20 -5.11 5.06
CA SER A 131 -15.17 -3.98 4.12
C SER A 131 -15.32 -4.47 2.68
N GLU A 132 -15.65 -3.54 1.79
CA GLU A 132 -15.79 -3.84 0.36
C GLU A 132 -14.46 -4.35 -0.21
N ASP A 133 -14.57 -5.23 -1.21
CA ASP A 133 -13.40 -5.72 -1.93
C ASP A 133 -12.66 -4.55 -2.59
N TYR A 134 -11.33 -4.58 -2.57
CA TYR A 134 -10.49 -3.54 -3.18
C TYR A 134 -10.58 -3.57 -4.71
N PHE A 135 -10.49 -4.76 -5.31
CA PHE A 135 -10.53 -4.96 -6.76
C PHE A 135 -11.16 -6.29 -7.12
N LYS A 136 -11.82 -6.37 -8.27
CA LYS A 136 -12.24 -7.64 -8.88
C LYS A 136 -11.15 -8.21 -9.78
N THR A 137 -11.22 -9.52 -10.02
CA THR A 137 -10.38 -10.19 -11.01
C THR A 137 -10.45 -9.44 -12.35
N ASP A 138 -9.29 -9.21 -12.98
CA ASP A 138 -9.10 -8.46 -14.22
C ASP A 138 -9.44 -6.96 -14.16
N GLU A 139 -9.71 -6.41 -12.97
CA GLU A 139 -9.87 -4.98 -12.78
C GLU A 139 -8.51 -4.27 -12.90
N LYS A 140 -8.49 -3.13 -13.62
CA LYS A 140 -7.29 -2.32 -13.78
C LYS A 140 -7.01 -1.55 -12.48
N VAL A 141 -5.86 -1.80 -11.89
CA VAL A 141 -5.38 -1.17 -10.65
C VAL A 141 -4.71 0.18 -10.96
N GLY A 142 -3.96 0.26 -12.06
CA GLY A 142 -3.33 1.49 -12.50
C GLY A 142 -2.36 1.29 -13.66
N THR A 143 -1.54 2.29 -13.92
CA THR A 143 -0.52 2.29 -14.98
C THR A 143 0.80 2.79 -14.40
N ILE A 144 1.90 2.15 -14.78
CA ILE A 144 3.27 2.55 -14.40
C ILE A 144 4.15 2.68 -15.63
N THR A 145 5.13 3.57 -15.57
CA THR A 145 6.07 3.83 -16.66
C THR A 145 7.49 3.66 -16.15
N THR A 146 8.36 3.06 -16.97
CA THR A 146 9.77 2.90 -16.61
C THR A 146 10.52 4.23 -16.62
N ASP A 147 11.36 4.44 -15.60
CA ASP A 147 12.26 5.58 -15.50
C ASP A 147 13.52 5.42 -16.38
N SER A 148 14.48 6.35 -16.28
CA SER A 148 15.76 6.30 -17.00
C SER A 148 16.62 5.07 -16.68
N ASN A 149 16.34 4.36 -15.57
CA ASN A 149 17.00 3.12 -15.20
C ASN A 149 16.22 1.89 -15.67
N GLY A 150 15.12 2.07 -16.40
CA GLY A 150 14.25 1.00 -16.87
C GLY A 150 13.35 0.44 -15.77
N ILE A 151 13.16 1.16 -14.68
CA ILE A 151 12.43 0.70 -13.50
C ILE A 151 11.06 1.40 -13.44
N ALA A 152 9.99 0.62 -13.35
CA ALA A 152 8.63 1.10 -13.08
C ALA A 152 8.16 0.54 -11.73
N GLN A 153 7.44 1.33 -10.93
CA GLN A 153 7.02 0.92 -9.59
C GLN A 153 5.59 1.35 -9.25
N MET A 154 4.86 0.51 -8.51
CA MET A 154 3.56 0.82 -7.92
C MET A 154 3.55 0.38 -6.45
N GLY A 155 3.43 1.36 -5.54
CA GLY A 155 3.30 1.13 -4.10
C GLY A 155 1.85 1.01 -3.66
N ASP A 156 1.66 0.88 -2.34
CA ASP A 156 0.36 0.89 -1.67
C ASP A 156 -0.64 -0.16 -2.17
N LEU A 157 -0.14 -1.27 -2.73
CA LEU A 157 -0.97 -2.36 -3.22
C LEU A 157 -1.52 -3.20 -2.06
N PRO A 158 -2.84 -3.43 -1.98
CA PRO A 158 -3.38 -4.41 -1.03
C PRO A 158 -2.79 -5.81 -1.25
N ALA A 159 -2.83 -6.65 -0.23
CA ALA A 159 -2.37 -8.04 -0.36
C ALA A 159 -3.23 -8.79 -1.39
N GLY A 160 -2.60 -9.31 -2.44
CA GLY A 160 -3.26 -10.02 -3.53
C GLY A 160 -2.30 -10.38 -4.65
N LYS A 161 -2.81 -11.09 -5.66
CA LYS A 161 -2.06 -11.38 -6.89
C LYS A 161 -2.35 -10.33 -7.96
N TYR A 162 -1.30 -9.95 -8.67
CA TYR A 162 -1.35 -8.95 -9.74
C TYR A 162 -0.65 -9.48 -10.99
N TYR A 163 -1.05 -8.99 -12.14
CA TYR A 163 -0.32 -9.18 -13.39
C TYR A 163 -0.22 -7.85 -14.14
N VAL A 164 0.68 -7.81 -15.12
CA VAL A 164 0.97 -6.59 -15.89
C VAL A 164 0.85 -6.86 -17.38
N LYS A 165 0.40 -5.87 -18.14
CA LYS A 165 0.34 -5.89 -19.61
C LYS A 165 1.04 -4.64 -20.15
N GLU A 166 1.90 -4.84 -21.15
CA GLU A 166 2.54 -3.78 -21.93
C GLU A 166 1.57 -3.20 -22.97
#